data_AF-C6C1I9-F1
#
_entry.id   AF-C6C1I9-F1
#
_cell.length_a   1.000
_cell.length_b   1.000
_cell.length_c   1.000
_cell.angle_alpha   90.00
_cell.angle_beta   90.00
_cell.angle_gamma   90.00
#
_symmetry.space_group_name_H-M   'P 1'
#
loop_
_entity.id
_entity.type
_entity.pdbx_description
1 polymer ?
#
loop_
_entity_poly.entity_id
_entity_poly.type
_entity_poly.pdbx_seq_one_letter_code
_entity_poly.pdbx_strand_id
1 'polypeptide(L)'
;MSNDLIVKNLATEYVEHFEFDFGDAGVELTLLDDAPIELKKLITELCGRISPETLVKVYESLNAIAEADDIYACEIDEKVCELTLFCKIARRIEQIATS
;
A
#
# COMPACT_ATOMS: atom_id res chain seq x y z
N MET A 1 4.35 8.74 20.72
CA MET A 1 3.71 7.92 19.67
C MET A 1 4.60 6.71 19.46
N SER A 2 4.06 5.50 19.47
CA SER A 2 4.82 4.33 19.01
C SER A 2 5.07 4.48 17.51
N ASN A 3 6.23 4.00 17.02
CA ASN A 3 6.54 4.02 15.60
C ASN A 3 5.44 3.31 14.80
N ASP A 4 4.91 2.21 15.32
CA ASP A 4 3.82 1.44 14.71
C ASP A 4 2.57 2.31 14.44
N LEU A 5 2.19 3.20 15.36
CA LEU A 5 1.04 4.08 15.16
C LEU A 5 1.27 5.08 14.02
N ILE A 6 2.51 5.57 13.87
CA ILE A 6 2.86 6.50 12.77
C ILE A 6 2.83 5.76 11.43
N VAL A 7 3.39 4.55 11.39
CA VAL A 7 3.37 3.68 10.20
C VAL A 7 1.95 3.34 9.77
N LYS A 8 1.09 2.96 10.72
CA LYS A 8 -0.32 2.67 10.46
C LYS A 8 -1.06 3.89 9.91
N ASN A 9 -0.89 5.05 10.54
CA ASN A 9 -1.55 6.28 10.09
C ASN A 9 -1.13 6.66 8.67
N LEU A 10 0.16 6.54 8.33
CA LEU A 10 0.62 6.79 6.97
C LEU A 10 0.05 5.78 5.97
N ALA A 11 -0.03 4.50 6.35
CA ALA A 11 -0.64 3.50 5.50
C ALA A 11 -2.13 3.80 5.25
N THR A 12 -2.88 4.18 6.29
CA THR A 12 -4.27 4.64 6.17
C THR A 12 -4.39 5.84 5.23
N GLU A 13 -3.56 6.87 5.39
CA GLU A 13 -3.55 8.04 4.50
C GLU A 13 -3.30 7.64 3.04
N TYR A 14 -2.36 6.73 2.79
CA TYR A 14 -2.08 6.26 1.44
C TYR A 14 -3.21 5.43 0.83
N VAL A 15 -3.95 4.65 1.63
CA VAL A 15 -5.13 3.90 1.18
C VAL A 15 -6.22 4.85 0.65
N GLU A 16 -6.39 6.03 1.27
CA GLU A 16 -7.39 7.02 0.86
C GLU A 16 -7.17 7.57 -0.55
N HIS A 17 -5.98 7.37 -1.13
CA HIS A 17 -5.66 7.76 -2.51
C HIS A 17 -5.96 6.69 -3.56
N PHE A 18 -6.56 5.56 -3.16
CA PHE A 18 -7.03 4.53 -4.08
C PHE A 18 -8.55 4.60 -4.22
N GLU A 19 -9.02 4.48 -5.46
CA GLU A 19 -10.45 4.49 -5.76
C GLU A 19 -10.84 3.26 -6.59
N PHE A 20 -11.95 2.64 -6.21
CA PHE A 20 -12.55 1.55 -6.97
C PHE A 20 -13.50 2.11 -8.03
N ASP A 21 -13.13 1.95 -9.29
CA ASP A 21 -13.99 2.23 -10.43
C ASP A 21 -14.81 0.98 -10.77
N PHE A 22 -16.14 1.13 -10.75
CA PHE A 22 -17.09 0.06 -11.04
C PHE A 22 -17.63 0.25 -12.46
N GLY A 23 -16.86 -0.22 -13.45
CA GLY A 23 -17.22 -0.15 -14.86
C GLY A 23 -17.95 -1.39 -15.38
N ASP A 24 -18.39 -1.34 -16.63
CA ASP A 24 -19.06 -2.46 -17.32
C ASP A 24 -18.17 -3.73 -17.43
N ALA A 25 -16.86 -3.58 -17.31
CA ALA A 25 -15.88 -4.67 -17.38
C ALA A 25 -15.55 -5.30 -16.01
N GLY A 26 -16.08 -4.75 -14.91
CA GLY A 26 -15.79 -5.18 -13.54
C GLY A 26 -15.25 -4.05 -12.66
N VAL A 27 -14.58 -4.43 -11.58
CA VAL A 27 -13.98 -3.49 -10.62
C VAL A 27 -12.53 -3.25 -10.99
N GLU A 28 -12.17 -1.99 -11.24
CA GLU A 28 -10.79 -1.56 -11.43
C GLU A 28 -10.34 -0.70 -10.25
N LEU A 29 -9.09 -0.88 -9.82
CA LEU A 29 -8.48 -0.05 -8.80
C LEU A 29 -7.61 1.01 -9.47
N THR A 30 -7.87 2.27 -9.16
CA THR A 30 -7.14 3.43 -9.68
C THR A 30 -6.44 4.19 -8.55
N LEU A 31 -5.41 4.97 -8.91
CA LEU A 31 -4.72 5.86 -7.99
C LEU A 31 -5.11 7.29 -8.33
N LEU A 32 -5.56 8.06 -7.34
CA LEU A 32 -5.98 9.44 -7.54
C LEU A 32 -4.82 10.32 -8.05
N ASP A 33 -5.14 11.30 -8.88
CA ASP A 33 -4.15 12.21 -9.47
C ASP A 33 -3.40 13.03 -8.41
N ASP A 34 -4.05 13.33 -7.29
CA ASP A 34 -3.49 14.05 -6.15
C ASP A 34 -2.67 13.17 -5.19
N ALA A 35 -2.56 11.87 -5.47
CA ALA A 35 -1.81 10.95 -4.62
C ALA A 35 -0.36 11.44 -4.38
N PRO A 36 0.17 11.32 -3.15
CA PRO A 36 1.49 11.80 -2.77
C PRO A 36 2.60 11.29 -3.70
N ILE A 37 3.59 12.14 -3.93
CA ILE A 37 4.72 11.81 -4.81
C ILE A 37 5.49 10.61 -4.25
N GLU A 38 5.58 10.51 -2.92
CA GLU A 38 6.20 9.43 -2.17
C GLU A 38 5.51 8.08 -2.45
N LEU A 39 4.17 8.06 -2.49
CA LEU A 39 3.39 6.87 -2.83
C LEU A 39 3.62 6.45 -4.29
N LYS A 40 3.58 7.41 -5.23
CA LYS A 40 3.88 7.14 -6.65
C LYS A 40 5.30 6.61 -6.86
N LYS A 41 6.27 7.16 -6.13
CA LYS A 41 7.67 6.70 -6.11
C LYS A 41 7.78 5.30 -5.55
N LEU A 42 7.13 4.99 -4.42
CA LEU A 42 7.11 3.65 -3.82
C LEU A 42 6.63 2.61 -4.83
N ILE A 43 5.49 2.85 -5.48
CA ILE A 43 4.92 1.92 -6.48
C ILE A 43 5.91 1.72 -7.63
N THR A 44 6.48 2.80 -8.15
CA THR A 44 7.40 2.74 -9.29
C THR A 44 8.73 2.06 -8.92
N GLU A 45 9.28 2.33 -7.73
CA GLU A 45 10.54 1.75 -7.25
C GLU A 45 10.42 0.25 -6.97
N LEU A 46 9.31 -0.18 -6.35
CA LEU A 46 9.13 -1.57 -5.93
C LEU A 46 8.49 -2.46 -7.00
N CYS A 47 7.64 -1.89 -7.86
CA CYS A 47 6.87 -2.63 -8.87
C CYS A 47 7.27 -2.28 -10.32
N GLY A 48 8.15 -1.31 -10.52
CA GLY A 48 8.68 -0.90 -11.83
C GLY A 48 7.78 0.03 -12.64
N ARG A 49 6.45 -0.11 -12.53
CA ARG A 49 5.46 0.76 -13.17
C ARG A 49 4.15 0.79 -12.39
N ILE A 50 3.35 1.83 -12.61
CA ILE A 50 1.97 1.89 -12.14
C ILE A 50 1.08 1.15 -13.17
N SER A 51 0.35 0.15 -12.69
CA SER A 51 -0.60 -0.67 -13.45
C SER A 51 -1.66 -1.24 -12.50
N PRO A 52 -2.84 -1.69 -12.98
CA PRO A 52 -3.88 -2.21 -12.11
C PRO A 52 -3.40 -3.32 -11.16
N GLU A 53 -2.60 -4.26 -11.67
CA GLU A 53 -2.02 -5.35 -10.86
C GLU A 53 -1.13 -4.85 -9.72
N THR A 54 -0.28 -3.86 -10.02
CA THR A 54 0.64 -3.30 -9.01
C THR A 54 -0.09 -2.42 -8.00
N LEU A 55 -1.18 -1.75 -8.44
CA LEU A 55 -2.03 -0.99 -7.55
C LEU A 55 -2.71 -1.90 -6.53
N VAL A 56 -3.29 -3.02 -6.98
CA VAL A 56 -3.91 -4.01 -6.10
C VAL A 56 -2.91 -4.54 -5.07
N LYS A 57 -1.70 -4.92 -5.51
CA LYS A 57 -0.63 -5.38 -4.60
C LYS A 57 -0.27 -4.37 -3.51
N VAL A 58 -0.13 -3.10 -3.89
CA VAL A 58 0.24 -2.03 -2.95
C VAL A 58 -0.93 -1.68 -2.04
N TYR A 59 -2.14 -1.59 -2.57
CA TYR A 59 -3.36 -1.34 -1.80
C TYR A 59 -3.59 -2.41 -0.73
N GLU A 60 -3.54 -3.69 -1.09
CA GLU A 60 -3.69 -4.79 -0.11
C GLU A 60 -2.59 -4.75 0.96
N SER A 61 -1.36 -4.44 0.56
CA SER A 61 -0.26 -4.30 1.52
C SER A 61 -0.49 -3.14 2.49
N LEU A 62 -0.98 -2.00 2.00
CA LEU A 62 -1.26 -0.83 2.83
C LEU A 62 -2.44 -1.09 3.78
N ASN A 63 -3.50 -1.74 3.31
CA ASN A 63 -4.62 -2.16 4.17
C ASN A 63 -4.17 -3.12 5.26
N ALA A 64 -3.40 -4.15 4.92
CA ALA A 64 -2.87 -5.09 5.90
C ALA A 64 -2.05 -4.37 6.99
N ILE A 65 -1.24 -3.37 6.61
CA ILE A 65 -0.49 -2.56 7.58
C ILE A 65 -1.43 -1.68 8.41
N ALA A 66 -2.38 -0.99 7.78
CA ALA A 66 -3.31 -0.07 8.44
C ALA A 66 -4.18 -0.77 9.49
N GLU A 67 -4.62 -2.00 9.21
CA GLU A 67 -5.50 -2.78 10.08
C GLU A 67 -4.75 -3.65 11.11
N ALA A 68 -3.43 -3.85 10.95
CA ALA A 68 -2.66 -4.73 11.81
C ALA A 68 -2.62 -4.28 13.28
N ASP A 69 -2.80 -5.23 14.20
CA ASP A 69 -2.48 -5.03 15.62
C ASP A 69 -0.96 -4.90 15.85
N ASP A 70 -0.18 -5.69 15.12
CA ASP A 70 1.28 -5.66 15.06
C ASP A 70 1.73 -5.74 13.60
N ILE A 71 2.45 -4.72 13.12
CA ILE A 71 2.92 -4.61 11.73
C ILE A 71 3.94 -5.70 11.35
N TYR A 72 4.55 -6.36 12.33
CA TYR A 72 5.48 -7.47 12.12
C TYR A 72 4.80 -8.84 12.09
N ALA A 73 3.51 -8.90 12.41
CA ALA A 73 2.72 -10.13 12.48
C ALA A 73 1.38 -10.01 11.74
N CYS A 74 1.27 -9.10 10.77
CA CYS A 74 0.06 -8.90 9.96
C CYS A 74 -0.23 -10.11 9.06
N GLU A 75 -1.51 -10.43 8.91
CA GLU A 75 -1.98 -11.42 7.94
C GLU A 75 -2.01 -10.79 6.54
N ILE A 76 -1.46 -11.49 5.55
CA ILE A 76 -1.39 -11.03 4.17
C ILE A 76 -1.98 -12.08 3.22
N ASP A 77 -2.62 -11.65 2.15
CA ASP A 77 -3.00 -12.55 1.06
C ASP A 77 -1.83 -12.74 0.08
N GLU A 78 -1.06 -13.81 0.29
CA GLU A 78 0.08 -14.15 -0.58
C GLU A 78 -0.31 -14.45 -2.03
N LYS A 79 -1.60 -14.69 -2.33
CA LYS A 79 -2.08 -14.83 -3.71
C LYS A 79 -2.14 -13.49 -4.43
N VAL A 80 -2.29 -12.40 -3.68
CA VAL A 80 -2.31 -11.04 -4.22
C VAL A 80 -0.91 -10.44 -4.18
N CYS A 81 -0.28 -10.43 -3.00
CA CYS A 81 1.04 -9.88 -2.79
C CYS A 81 1.93 -10.88 -2.07
N GLU A 82 2.94 -11.40 -2.78
CA GLU A 82 3.95 -12.28 -2.18
C GLU A 82 4.64 -11.63 -0.98
N LEU A 83 4.97 -12.43 0.04
CA LEU A 83 5.58 -11.96 1.29
C LEU A 83 6.83 -11.09 1.06
N THR A 84 7.67 -11.44 0.08
CA THR A 84 8.90 -10.68 -0.22
C THR A 84 8.58 -9.25 -0.68
N LEU A 85 7.53 -9.06 -1.48
CA LEU A 85 7.12 -7.74 -1.92
C LEU A 85 6.44 -6.97 -0.78
N PHE A 86 5.57 -7.65 -0.03
CA PHE A 86 4.94 -7.06 1.15
C PHE A 86 5.96 -6.50 2.14
N CYS A 87 6.98 -7.29 2.52
CA CYS A 87 8.03 -6.85 3.43
C CYS A 87 8.81 -5.62 2.91
N LYS A 88 9.00 -5.51 1.58
CA LYS A 88 9.63 -4.32 0.97
C LYS A 88 8.73 -3.09 1.08
N ILE A 89 7.43 -3.26 0.85
CA ILE A 89 6.44 -2.18 0.98
C ILE A 89 6.38 -1.72 2.43
N ALA A 90 6.17 -2.64 3.39
CA ALA A 90 6.10 -2.33 4.81
C ALA A 90 7.35 -1.57 5.30
N ARG A 91 8.54 -2.05 4.93
CA ARG A 91 9.80 -1.36 5.26
C ARG A 91 9.90 0.02 4.62
N ARG A 92 9.39 0.20 3.40
CA ARG A 92 9.42 1.51 2.73
C ARG A 92 8.48 2.51 3.41
N ILE A 93 7.29 2.06 3.83
CA ILE A 93 6.35 2.88 4.60
C ILE A 93 6.97 3.27 5.95
N GLU A 94 7.59 2.33 6.65
CA GLU A 94 8.29 2.60 7.92
C GLU A 94 9.37 3.68 7.76
N GLN A 95 10.18 3.58 6.69
CA GLN A 95 11.21 4.57 6.40
C GLN A 95 10.61 5.97 6.13
N ILE A 96 9.52 6.06 5.38
CA ILE A 96 8.87 7.34 5.08
C ILE A 96 8.26 7.94 6.35
N ALA A 97 7.57 7.12 7.15
CA ALA A 97 6.91 7.53 8.39
C ALA A 97 7.88 8.04 9.46
N THR A 98 9.13 7.60 9.44
CA THR A 98 10.14 7.90 10.47
C THR A 98 11.27 8.83 10.01
N SER A 99 11.21 9.32 8.77
CA SER A 99 12.15 10.31 8.22
C SER A 99 11.78 11.73 8.62
#